data_AF-A0A5K1DY99-F1
#
_entry.id   AF-A0A5K1DY99-F1
#
_cell.length_a   1.000
_cell.length_b   1.000
_cell.length_c   1.000
_cell.angle_alpha   90.00
_cell.angle_beta   90.00
_cell.angle_gamma   90.00
#
_symmetry.space_group_name_H-M   'P 1'
#
loop_
_entity.id
_entity.type
_entity.pdbx_description
1 polymer ?
#
loop_
_entity_poly.entity_id
_entity_poly.type
_entity_poly.pdbx_seq_one_letter_code
_entity_poly.pdbx_strand_id
1 'polypeptide(L)'
;DQLKLEIESEIKKLRRVSLIELADTIGVDLYHVERQAREIVANSQELMLIQGEIMSESYWDSISEEVNERLQECSQIALAELAAQLHVSSELISNVVEPRLGRI
;
A
#
# COMPACT_ATOMS: atom_id res chain seq x y z
N ASP A 1 -5.87 22.50 5.87
CA ASP A 1 -5.09 21.62 6.78
C ASP A 1 -5.90 20.59 7.56
N GLN A 2 -7.16 20.82 7.97
CA GLN A 2 -7.93 19.81 8.71
C GLN A 2 -8.11 18.48 7.94
N LEU A 3 -8.52 18.55 6.67
CA LEU A 3 -8.69 17.36 5.82
C LEU A 3 -7.40 16.53 5.71
N LYS A 4 -6.25 17.19 5.60
CA LYS A 4 -4.95 16.52 5.52
C LYS A 4 -4.67 15.71 6.80
N LEU A 5 -4.92 16.31 7.97
CA LEU A 5 -4.72 15.63 9.26
C LEU A 5 -5.65 14.43 9.44
N GLU A 6 -6.90 14.53 8.99
CA GLU A 6 -7.86 13.43 9.04
C GLU A 6 -7.41 12.27 8.14
N ILE A 7 -7.04 12.56 6.89
CA ILE A 7 -6.49 11.56 5.95
C ILE A 7 -5.23 10.90 6.54
N GLU A 8 -4.28 11.68 7.05
CA GLU A 8 -3.06 11.15 7.67
C GLU A 8 -3.36 10.29 8.91
N SER A 9 -4.37 10.64 9.70
CA SER A 9 -4.77 9.87 10.88
C SER A 9 -5.31 8.50 10.48
N GLU A 10 -6.17 8.44 9.47
CA GLU A 10 -6.74 7.18 8.99
C GLU A 10 -5.68 6.29 8.32
N ILE A 11 -4.79 6.86 7.48
CA ILE A 11 -3.65 6.11 6.91
C ILE A 11 -2.74 5.56 8.02
N LYS A 12 -2.49 6.31 9.09
CA LYS A 12 -1.65 5.81 10.19
C LYS A 12 -2.29 4.67 10.97
N LYS A 13 -3.62 4.65 11.06
CA LYS A 13 -4.37 3.54 11.69
C LYS A 13 -4.40 2.31 10.78
N LEU A 14 -4.51 2.53 9.48
CA LEU A 14 -4.72 1.50 8.47
C LEU A 14 -3.50 1.39 7.55
N ARG A 15 -2.76 0.28 7.66
CA ARG A 15 -1.57 0.03 6.80
C ARG A 15 -1.89 0.04 5.30
N ARG A 16 -3.13 -0.25 4.93
CA ARG A 16 -3.68 -0.13 3.57
C ARG A 16 -5.07 0.49 3.66
N VAL A 17 -5.36 1.50 2.84
CA VAL A 17 -6.67 2.16 2.81
C VAL A 17 -7.03 2.59 1.39
N SER A 18 -8.29 2.36 1.00
CA SER A 18 -8.86 2.85 -0.26
C SER A 18 -9.24 4.32 -0.14
N LEU A 19 -8.92 5.13 -1.15
CA LEU A 19 -9.33 6.53 -1.19
C LEU A 19 -10.86 6.70 -1.26
N ILE A 20 -11.57 5.71 -1.80
CA ILE A 20 -13.04 5.71 -1.85
C ILE A 20 -13.61 5.50 -0.45
N GLU A 21 -13.10 4.52 0.29
CA GLU A 21 -13.50 4.28 1.68
C GLU A 21 -13.12 5.46 2.58
N LEU A 22 -11.98 6.07 2.31
CA LEU A 22 -11.51 7.25 3.03
C LEU A 22 -12.43 8.46 2.78
N ALA A 23 -12.85 8.67 1.53
CA ALA A 23 -13.82 9.69 1.16
C ALA A 23 -15.17 9.49 1.87
N ASP A 24 -15.66 8.25 1.92
CA ASP A 24 -16.89 7.89 2.64
C ASP A 24 -16.77 8.11 4.15
N THR A 25 -15.66 7.65 4.75
CA THR A 25 -15.39 7.75 6.19
C THR A 25 -15.27 9.20 6.66
N ILE A 26 -14.61 10.05 5.88
CA ILE A 26 -14.43 11.48 6.20
C ILE A 26 -15.67 12.30 5.80
N GLY A 27 -16.48 11.79 4.87
CA GLY A 27 -17.65 12.50 4.34
C GLY A 27 -17.27 13.62 3.37
N VAL A 28 -16.19 13.43 2.61
CA VAL A 28 -15.64 14.42 1.67
C VAL A 28 -15.58 13.82 0.27
N ASP A 29 -15.80 14.66 -0.75
CA ASP A 29 -15.74 14.23 -2.15
C ASP A 29 -14.38 13.61 -2.52
N LEU A 30 -14.43 12.51 -3.26
CA LEU A 30 -13.26 11.72 -3.66
C LEU A 30 -12.19 12.57 -4.35
N TYR A 31 -12.57 13.55 -5.17
CA TYR A 31 -11.61 14.42 -5.86
C TYR A 31 -10.71 15.18 -4.88
N HIS A 32 -11.28 15.68 -3.78
CA HIS A 32 -10.52 16.41 -2.77
C HIS A 32 -9.60 15.47 -1.97
N VAL A 33 -10.09 14.26 -1.68
CA VAL A 33 -9.31 13.23 -1.00
C VAL A 33 -8.14 12.77 -1.87
N GLU A 34 -8.36 12.47 -3.14
CA GLU A 34 -7.31 12.10 -4.09
C GLU A 34 -6.24 13.17 -4.21
N ARG A 35 -6.64 14.44 -4.33
CA ARG A 35 -5.69 15.55 -4.42
C ARG A 35 -4.83 15.63 -3.16
N GLN A 36 -5.45 15.55 -1.99
CA GLN A 36 -4.73 15.66 -0.72
C GLN A 36 -3.85 14.44 -0.44
N ALA A 37 -4.34 13.24 -0.77
CA ALA A 37 -3.61 11.98 -0.67
C ALA A 37 -2.32 12.00 -1.50
N ARG A 38 -2.40 12.50 -2.76
CA ARG A 38 -1.22 12.65 -3.62
C ARG A 38 -0.18 13.57 -2.99
N GLU A 39 -0.60 14.68 -2.39
CA GLU A 39 0.32 15.57 -1.67
C GLU A 39 0.93 14.89 -0.44
N ILE A 40 0.17 14.13 0.33
CA ILE A 40 0.67 13.42 1.52
C ILE A 40 1.72 12.38 1.10
N VAL A 41 1.41 11.57 0.08
CA VAL A 41 2.32 10.55 -0.46
C VAL A 41 3.57 11.20 -1.06
N ALA A 42 3.44 12.32 -1.78
CA ALA A 42 4.60 13.04 -2.33
C ALA A 42 5.55 13.57 -1.24
N ASN A 43 5.05 13.80 -0.02
CA ASN A 43 5.83 14.27 1.12
C ASN A 43 6.25 13.14 2.09
N SER A 44 5.91 11.88 1.80
CA SER A 44 6.23 10.74 2.67
C SER A 44 6.87 9.61 1.88
N GLN A 45 8.09 9.22 2.28
CA GLN A 45 8.80 8.09 1.66
C GLN A 45 8.21 6.74 2.07
N GLU A 46 7.46 6.71 3.18
CA GLU A 46 6.89 5.48 3.75
C GLU A 46 5.50 5.15 3.18
N LEU A 47 4.96 5.95 2.26
CA LEU A 47 3.62 5.75 1.70
C LEU A 47 3.70 5.61 0.19
N MET A 48 2.90 4.71 -0.36
CA MET A 48 2.74 4.54 -1.81
C MET A 48 1.26 4.61 -2.18
N LEU A 49 0.94 5.40 -3.21
CA LEU A 49 -0.39 5.49 -3.80
C LEU A 49 -0.47 4.64 -5.07
N ILE A 50 -1.29 3.59 -5.05
CA ILE A 50 -1.38 2.59 -6.11
C ILE A 50 -2.86 2.36 -6.40
N GLN A 51 -3.29 2.65 -7.64
CA GLN A 51 -4.67 2.40 -8.10
C GLN A 51 -5.78 2.95 -7.18
N GLY A 52 -5.54 4.10 -6.52
CA GLY A 52 -6.51 4.68 -5.58
C GLY A 52 -6.47 4.07 -4.18
N GLU A 53 -5.42 3.32 -3.85
CA GLU A 53 -5.14 2.85 -2.50
C GLU A 53 -3.81 3.39 -1.99
N ILE A 54 -3.77 3.75 -0.70
CA ILE A 54 -2.53 4.10 -0.02
C ILE A 54 -2.07 2.90 0.79
N MET A 55 -0.81 2.53 0.63
CA MET A 55 -0.17 1.44 1.36
C MET A 55 1.10 1.94 2.03
N SER A 56 1.26 1.61 3.31
CA SER A 56 2.45 1.97 4.08
C SER A 56 3.62 1.04 3.77
N GLU A 57 4.84 1.48 4.03
CA GLU A 57 6.04 0.67 3.95
C GLU A 57 5.93 -0.58 4.82
N SER A 58 5.36 -0.45 6.02
CA SER A 58 5.09 -1.55 6.95
C SER A 58 4.02 -2.54 6.47
N TYR A 59 3.18 -2.16 5.51
CA TYR A 59 2.32 -3.12 4.81
C TYR A 59 3.17 -4.03 3.93
N TRP A 60 4.03 -3.41 3.12
CA TRP A 60 4.92 -4.12 2.20
C TRP A 60 5.98 -4.95 2.88
N ASP A 61 6.44 -4.57 4.07
CA ASP A 61 7.34 -5.38 4.89
C ASP A 61 6.66 -6.68 5.31
N SER A 62 5.45 -6.61 5.87
CA SER A 62 4.72 -7.83 6.25
C SER A 62 4.37 -8.72 5.06
N ILE A 63 4.04 -8.14 3.91
CA ILE A 63 3.85 -8.93 2.68
C ILE A 63 5.16 -9.62 2.28
N SER A 64 6.29 -8.93 2.38
CA SER A 64 7.59 -9.49 2.01
C SER A 64 8.02 -10.61 2.96
N GLU A 65 7.74 -10.47 4.26
CA GLU A 65 7.93 -11.52 5.26
C GLU A 65 7.08 -12.76 4.94
N GLU A 66 5.78 -12.60 4.68
CA GLU A 66 4.90 -13.71 4.31
C GLU A 66 5.36 -14.42 3.02
N VAL A 67 5.82 -13.64 2.04
CA VAL A 67 6.38 -14.18 0.79
C VAL A 67 7.68 -14.94 1.06
N ASN A 68 8.56 -14.44 1.93
CA ASN A 68 9.80 -15.14 2.33
C ASN A 68 9.48 -16.48 3.00
N GLU A 69 8.52 -16.51 3.94
CA GLU A 69 8.09 -17.74 4.62
C GLU A 69 7.55 -18.77 3.60
N ARG A 70 6.64 -18.35 2.72
CA ARG A 70 6.12 -19.23 1.67
C ARG A 70 7.19 -19.70 0.69
N LEU A 71 8.20 -18.88 0.39
CA LEU A 71 9.33 -19.28 -0.46
C LEU A 71 10.17 -20.37 0.19
N GLN A 72 10.34 -20.33 1.53
CA GLN A 72 11.04 -21.39 2.26
C GLN A 72 10.29 -22.72 2.19
N GLU A 73 8.95 -22.69 2.21
CA GLU A 73 8.10 -23.89 2.13
C GLU A 73 7.98 -24.46 0.70
N CYS A 74 7.72 -23.60 -0.28
CA CYS A 74 7.36 -23.99 -1.65
C CYS A 74 8.50 -23.85 -2.66
N SER A 75 9.67 -23.34 -2.27
CA SER A 75 10.87 -23.04 -3.10
C SER A 75 10.70 -21.97 -4.20
N GLN A 76 9.49 -21.77 -4.71
CA GLN A 76 9.16 -20.76 -5.72
C GLN A 76 7.73 -20.26 -5.56
N ILE A 77 7.49 -19.00 -5.93
CA ILE A 77 6.16 -18.39 -5.97
C ILE A 77 6.04 -17.61 -7.29
N ALA A 78 4.90 -17.72 -7.95
CA ALA A 78 4.63 -16.97 -9.17
C ALA A 78 4.27 -15.51 -8.83
N LEU A 79 4.99 -14.53 -9.39
CA LEU A 79 4.67 -13.10 -9.23
C LEU A 79 3.23 -12.76 -9.63
N ALA A 80 2.69 -13.43 -10.65
CA ALA A 80 1.30 -13.24 -11.10
C ALA A 80 0.28 -13.67 -10.04
N GLU A 81 0.60 -14.70 -9.24
CA GLU A 81 -0.26 -15.15 -8.15
C GLU A 81 -0.29 -14.13 -7.01
N LEU A 82 0.89 -13.63 -6.61
CA LEU A 82 1.00 -12.56 -5.61
C LEU A 82 0.29 -11.29 -6.06
N ALA A 83 0.49 -10.88 -7.31
CA ALA A 83 -0.19 -9.74 -7.92
C ALA A 83 -1.71 -9.89 -7.85
N ALA A 84 -2.24 -11.07 -8.17
CA ALA A 84 -3.66 -11.36 -8.08
C ALA A 84 -4.20 -11.33 -6.64
N GLN A 85 -3.45 -11.90 -5.68
CA GLN A 85 -3.83 -11.90 -4.26
C GLN A 85 -3.85 -10.49 -3.66
N LEU A 86 -2.89 -9.65 -4.05
CA LEU A 86 -2.72 -8.31 -3.50
C LEU A 86 -3.51 -7.25 -4.28
N HIS A 87 -4.13 -7.63 -5.40
CA HIS A 87 -4.84 -6.75 -6.34
C HIS A 87 -3.95 -5.62 -6.91
N VAL A 88 -2.70 -5.94 -7.21
CA VAL A 88 -1.73 -4.99 -7.80
C VAL A 88 -1.04 -5.60 -9.02
N SER A 89 -0.33 -4.78 -9.79
CA SER A 89 0.45 -5.24 -10.94
C SER A 89 1.66 -6.07 -10.51
N SER A 90 2.02 -7.09 -11.30
CA SER A 90 3.23 -7.89 -11.06
C SER A 90 4.52 -7.05 -11.10
N GLU A 91 4.58 -6.02 -11.94
CA GLU A 91 5.68 -5.05 -11.97
C GLU A 91 5.84 -4.29 -10.64
N LEU A 92 4.73 -4.01 -9.96
CA LEU A 92 4.79 -3.38 -8.66
C LEU A 92 5.34 -4.34 -7.60
N ILE A 93 4.90 -5.60 -7.63
CA ILE A 93 5.45 -6.64 -6.76
C ILE A 93 6.95 -6.79 -6.99
N SER A 94 7.42 -6.85 -8.24
CA SER A 94 8.86 -6.93 -8.51
C SER A 94 9.62 -5.72 -7.94
N ASN A 95 9.09 -4.51 -8.10
CA ASN A 95 9.77 -3.30 -7.62
C ASN A 95 9.78 -3.16 -6.09
N VAL A 96 8.75 -3.64 -5.40
CA VAL A 96 8.58 -3.42 -3.96
C VAL A 96 9.01 -4.61 -3.12
N VAL A 97 8.67 -5.82 -3.57
CA VAL A 97 8.88 -7.07 -2.81
C VAL A 97 10.23 -7.69 -3.13
N GLU A 98 10.64 -7.81 -4.40
CA GLU A 98 11.96 -8.41 -4.75
C GLU A 98 13.16 -7.81 -3.99
N PRO A 99 13.31 -6.48 -3.83
CA PRO A 99 14.45 -5.93 -3.09
C PRO A 99 14.42 -6.22 -1.58
N ARG A 100 13.27 -6.66 -1.04
CA ARG A 100 13.06 -7.03 0.36
C ARG A 100 13.21 -8.53 0.60
N LEU A 101 13.07 -9.35 -0.44
CA LEU A 101 13.23 -10.80 -0.34
C LEU A 101 14.62 -11.19 0.20
N GLY A 102 14.63 -12.09 1.18
CA GLY A 102 15.85 -12.57 1.84
C GLY A 102 16.61 -11.56 2.70
N ARG A 103 16.07 -10.35 2.92
CA ARG A 103 16.65 -9.33 3.82
C ARG A 103 15.88 -9.14 5.13
N ILE A 104 14.59 -9.44 5.09
CA ILE A 104 13.66 -9.36 6.22
C ILE A 104 13.39 -10.77 6.72
#